data_AF-A0A4Q5XVQ2-F1
#
_entry.id   AF-A0A4Q5XVQ2-F1
#
_cell.length_a   1.000
_cell.length_b   1.000
_cell.length_c   1.000
_cell.angle_alpha   90.00
_cell.angle_beta   90.00
_cell.angle_gamma   90.00
#
_symmetry.space_group_name_H-M   'P 1'
#
loop_
_entity.id
_entity.type
_entity.pdbx_description
1 polymer ?
#
loop_
_entity_poly.entity_id
_entity_poly.type
_entity_poly.pdbx_seq_one_letter_code
_entity_poly.pdbx_strand_id
1 'polypeptide(L)'
;MLQLVKVRAWRAEVALPSIESLDVLGASIAEHARSVGCGAEAKLAYRIVGRAKRAEWSLDTLPRRGEYVTEGEPLVVVGLFATQDQARHFVPEGRSIHAHAVFSALGVAGHLKALELEPGARLQIQAR
;
A
#
# COMPACT_ATOMS: atom_id res chain seq x y z
N MET A 1 -9.89 3.92 -12.36
CA MET A 1 -8.94 3.12 -13.17
C MET A 1 -8.72 1.78 -12.48
N LEU A 2 -8.82 0.67 -13.20
CA LEU A 2 -8.55 -0.66 -12.64
C LEU A 2 -7.14 -1.10 -13.02
N GLN A 3 -6.33 -1.49 -12.04
CA GLN A 3 -4.99 -2.03 -12.25
C GLN A 3 -4.91 -3.42 -11.64
N LEU A 4 -4.60 -4.42 -12.46
CA LEU A 4 -4.49 -5.82 -12.05
C LEU A 4 -3.09 -6.33 -12.34
N VAL A 5 -2.53 -7.07 -11.38
CA VAL A 5 -1.25 -7.76 -11.53
C VAL A 5 -1.41 -9.20 -11.08
N LYS A 6 -0.99 -10.15 -11.93
CA LYS A 6 -0.98 -11.57 -11.57
C LYS A 6 0.20 -11.87 -10.67
N VAL A 7 -0.05 -12.01 -9.36
CA VAL A 7 0.96 -12.43 -8.40
C VAL A 7 1.07 -13.95 -8.40
N ARG A 8 2.16 -14.50 -8.95
CA ARG A 8 2.41 -15.96 -8.96
C ARG A 8 2.90 -16.46 -7.61
N ALA A 9 3.74 -15.66 -6.95
CA ALA A 9 4.29 -15.95 -5.64
C ALA A 9 4.55 -14.64 -4.88
N TRP A 10 4.48 -14.72 -3.55
CA TRP A 10 4.86 -13.66 -2.64
C TRP A 10 6.23 -13.97 -2.06
N ARG A 11 7.04 -12.93 -1.81
CA ARG A 11 8.24 -13.08 -0.99
C ARG A 11 7.87 -13.27 0.49
N ALA A 12 8.87 -13.73 1.26
CA ALA A 12 8.74 -13.84 2.70
C ALA A 12 8.35 -12.49 3.32
N GLU A 13 7.55 -12.56 4.38
CA GLU A 13 7.12 -11.38 5.11
C GLU A 13 8.29 -10.71 5.83
N VAL A 14 8.28 -9.38 5.82
CA VAL A 14 9.18 -8.57 6.64
C VAL A 14 8.36 -7.68 7.58
N ALA A 15 8.86 -7.50 8.80
CA ALA A 15 8.25 -6.55 9.73
C ALA A 15 8.62 -5.13 9.28
N LEU A 16 7.63 -4.25 9.26
CA LEU A 16 7.82 -2.83 9.04
C LEU A 16 8.09 -2.13 10.37
N PRO A 17 8.93 -1.08 10.35
CA PRO A 17 9.00 -0.13 11.46
C PRO A 17 7.66 0.62 11.61
N SER A 18 7.61 1.58 12.53
CA SER A 18 6.53 2.59 12.53
C SER A 18 6.42 3.23 11.16
N ILE A 19 5.21 3.30 10.61
CA ILE A 19 4.93 3.99 9.35
C ILE A 19 4.04 5.17 9.68
N GLU A 20 4.55 6.38 9.46
CA GLU A 20 3.86 7.64 9.81
C GLU A 20 3.17 8.29 8.61
N SER A 21 3.46 7.82 7.39
CA SER A 21 2.86 8.35 6.17
C SER A 21 2.96 7.38 4.99
N LEU A 22 2.21 7.65 3.92
CA LEU A 22 2.33 6.93 2.66
C LEU A 22 3.70 7.11 1.98
N ASP A 23 4.39 8.23 2.23
CA ASP A 23 5.74 8.45 1.68
C ASP A 23 6.78 7.60 2.39
N VAL A 24 6.69 7.52 3.73
CA VAL A 24 7.51 6.60 4.54
C VAL A 24 7.23 5.16 4.12
N LEU A 25 5.96 4.80 3.91
CA LEU A 25 5.61 3.48 3.41
C LEU A 25 6.25 3.18 2.04
N GLY A 26 6.14 4.13 1.11
CA GLY A 26 6.73 4.01 -0.22
C GLY A 26 8.25 3.83 -0.16
N ALA A 27 8.92 4.55 0.74
CA ALA A 27 10.36 4.41 0.97
C ALA A 27 10.72 3.03 1.55
N SER A 28 9.95 2.52 2.53
CA SER A 28 10.17 1.19 3.09
C SER A 28 9.97 0.08 2.05
N ILE A 29 8.96 0.20 1.18
CA ILE A 29 8.76 -0.75 0.08
C ILE A 29 9.92 -0.67 -0.92
N ALA A 30 10.39 0.53 -1.26
CA ALA A 30 11.51 0.73 -2.17
C ALA A 30 12.81 0.14 -1.62
N GLU A 31 13.10 0.34 -0.34
CA GLU A 31 14.24 -0.27 0.35
C GLU A 31 14.15 -1.79 0.33
N HIS A 32 13.00 -2.35 0.71
CA HIS A 32 12.82 -3.80 0.68
C HIS A 32 12.96 -4.37 -0.73
N ALA A 33 12.36 -3.72 -1.74
CA ALA A 33 12.49 -4.10 -3.14
C ALA A 33 13.95 -4.14 -3.59
N ARG A 34 14.75 -3.12 -3.25
CA ARG A 34 16.20 -3.10 -3.53
C ARG A 34 16.93 -4.23 -2.82
N SER A 35 16.63 -4.48 -1.55
CA SER A 35 17.28 -5.54 -0.75
C SER A 35 17.07 -6.95 -1.34
N VAL A 36 15.96 -7.16 -2.05
CA VAL A 36 15.66 -8.44 -2.71
C VAL A 36 16.03 -8.46 -4.21
N GLY A 37 16.84 -7.49 -4.65
CA GLY A 37 17.39 -7.44 -6.01
C GLY A 37 16.43 -6.92 -7.09
N CYS A 38 15.37 -6.18 -6.72
CA CYS A 38 14.54 -5.50 -7.72
C CYS A 38 15.27 -4.25 -8.24
N GLY A 39 15.44 -4.16 -9.56
CA GLY A 39 16.17 -3.06 -10.22
C GLY A 39 15.40 -1.73 -10.28
N ALA A 40 16.02 -0.73 -10.91
CA ALA A 40 15.51 0.64 -11.00
C ALA A 40 14.18 0.79 -11.77
N GLU A 41 13.76 -0.22 -12.53
CA GLU A 41 12.48 -0.27 -13.26
C GLU A 41 11.44 -1.15 -12.56
N ALA A 42 11.55 -1.32 -11.25
CA ALA A 42 10.67 -2.22 -10.51
C ALA A 42 9.23 -1.70 -10.48
N LYS A 43 8.32 -2.54 -10.99
CA LYS A 43 6.88 -2.48 -10.79
C LYS A 43 6.43 -3.80 -10.16
N LEU A 44 5.79 -3.73 -9.00
CA LEU A 44 5.39 -4.91 -8.25
C LEU A 44 4.12 -4.65 -7.44
N ALA A 45 3.37 -5.72 -7.17
CA ALA A 45 2.32 -5.69 -6.16
C ALA A 45 2.92 -5.84 -4.75
N TYR A 46 2.30 -5.19 -3.77
CA TYR A 46 2.61 -5.38 -2.37
C TYR A 46 1.33 -5.61 -1.56
N ARG A 47 1.51 -6.26 -0.41
CA ARG A 47 0.47 -6.55 0.59
C ARG A 47 1.03 -6.27 1.97
N ILE A 48 0.26 -5.61 2.83
CA ILE A 48 0.61 -5.38 4.23
C ILE A 48 -0.53 -5.85 5.10
N VAL A 49 -0.22 -6.56 6.18
CA VAL A 49 -1.16 -6.88 7.25
C VAL A 49 -0.72 -6.15 8.51
N GLY A 50 -1.62 -5.40 9.14
CA GLY A 50 -1.30 -4.65 10.34
C GLY A 50 -2.50 -4.06 11.05
N ARG A 51 -2.25 -3.08 11.90
CA ARG A 51 -3.26 -2.25 12.55
C ARG A 51 -3.01 -0.79 12.22
N ALA A 52 -4.07 -0.08 11.85
CA ALA A 52 -4.01 1.34 11.57
C ALA A 52 -4.02 2.06 12.90
N LYS A 53 -2.99 2.87 13.15
CA LYS A 53 -3.12 3.91 14.16
C LYS A 53 -4.14 4.94 13.67
N ARG A 54 -4.01 5.35 12.41
CA ARG A 54 -4.97 6.20 11.68
C ARG A 54 -4.89 5.93 10.19
N ALA A 55 -6.02 5.89 9.52
CA ALA A 55 -6.10 5.76 8.07
C ALA A 55 -7.18 6.70 7.53
N GLU A 56 -6.80 7.56 6.59
CA GLU A 56 -7.73 8.40 5.84
C GLU A 56 -7.93 7.79 4.46
N TRP A 57 -9.16 7.53 4.09
CA TRP A 57 -9.48 6.82 2.86
C TRP A 57 -10.78 7.32 2.24
N SER A 58 -10.90 7.10 0.95
CA SER A 58 -12.09 7.47 0.20
C SER A 58 -12.70 6.30 -0.53
N LEU A 59 -14.03 6.33 -0.62
CA LEU A 59 -14.80 5.45 -1.48
C LEU A 59 -15.39 6.31 -2.60
N ASP A 60 -14.90 6.10 -3.82
CA ASP A 60 -15.43 6.76 -5.01
C ASP A 60 -16.72 6.07 -5.46
N THR A 61 -17.80 6.29 -4.71
CA THR A 61 -19.15 5.89 -5.09
C THR A 61 -19.87 7.04 -5.78
N LEU A 62 -20.61 6.74 -6.86
CA LEU A 62 -21.61 7.68 -7.39
C LEU A 62 -22.86 7.63 -6.50
N PRO A 63 -23.52 8.76 -6.19
CA PRO A 63 -23.29 10.12 -6.70
C PRO A 63 -22.35 10.98 -5.85
N ARG A 64 -21.86 10.50 -4.69
CA ARG A 64 -20.96 11.27 -3.81
C ARG A 64 -19.81 10.41 -3.31
N ARG A 65 -18.60 10.97 -3.44
CA ARG A 65 -17.38 10.43 -2.83
C ARG A 65 -17.54 10.44 -1.31
N GLY A 66 -17.36 9.29 -0.69
CA GLY A 66 -17.22 9.18 0.76
C GLY A 66 -15.77 9.43 1.16
N GLU A 67 -15.57 10.21 2.21
CA GLU A 67 -14.28 10.47 2.84
C GLU A 67 -14.38 9.98 4.28
N TYR A 68 -13.45 9.14 4.70
CA TYR A 68 -13.53 8.42 5.97
C TYR A 68 -12.19 8.44 6.69
N VAL A 69 -12.27 8.40 8.02
CA VAL A 69 -11.14 8.20 8.91
C VAL A 69 -11.42 6.97 9.75
N THR A 70 -10.43 6.09 9.88
CA THR A 70 -10.51 4.87 10.69
C THR A 70 -9.25 4.78 11.54
N GLU A 71 -9.43 4.50 12.83
CA GLU A 71 -8.36 4.49 13.84
C GLU A 71 -8.45 3.20 14.67
N GLY A 72 -7.30 2.67 15.07
CA GLY A 72 -7.21 1.48 15.93
C GLY A 72 -7.70 0.17 15.28
N GLU A 73 -8.02 0.14 13.99
CA GLU A 73 -8.60 -1.04 13.34
C GLU A 73 -7.55 -1.92 12.65
N PRO A 74 -7.68 -3.26 12.70
CA PRO A 74 -6.95 -4.15 11.83
C PRO A 74 -7.25 -3.84 10.35
N LEU A 75 -6.20 -3.83 9.52
CA LEU A 75 -6.35 -3.63 8.08
C LEU A 75 -5.40 -4.51 7.27
N VAL A 76 -5.80 -4.73 6.03
CA VAL A 76 -4.91 -5.18 4.96
C VAL A 76 -4.74 -4.03 3.98
N VAL A 77 -3.50 -3.64 3.71
CA VAL A 77 -3.17 -2.71 2.62
C VAL A 77 -2.75 -3.51 1.41
N VAL A 78 -3.31 -3.21 0.25
CA VAL A 78 -2.89 -3.76 -1.03
C VAL A 78 -2.61 -2.63 -1.99
N GLY A 79 -1.60 -2.82 -2.84
CA GLY A 79 -1.27 -1.77 -3.78
C GLY A 79 -0.22 -2.16 -4.80
N LEU A 80 0.08 -1.18 -5.64
CA LEU A 80 1.18 -1.24 -6.59
C LEU A 80 2.27 -0.29 -6.15
N PHE A 81 3.51 -0.76 -6.24
CA PHE A 81 4.71 0.04 -6.15
C PHE A 81 5.33 0.16 -7.54
N ALA A 82 5.83 1.35 -7.83
CA ALA A 82 6.64 1.63 -9.01
C ALA A 82 7.76 2.59 -8.64
N THR A 83 8.96 2.34 -9.16
CA THR A 83 10.07 3.28 -9.14
C THR A 83 9.75 4.52 -10.00
N GLN A 84 10.39 5.67 -9.75
CA GLN A 84 10.00 6.97 -10.30
C GLN A 84 9.77 6.98 -11.81
N ASP A 85 10.64 6.34 -12.60
CA ASP A 85 10.50 6.31 -14.06
C ASP A 85 9.24 5.57 -14.54
N GLN A 86 8.79 4.58 -13.77
CA GLN A 86 7.57 3.81 -14.01
C GLN A 86 6.34 4.41 -13.31
N ALA A 87 6.54 5.15 -12.22
CA ALA A 87 5.48 5.68 -11.36
C ALA A 87 4.46 6.54 -12.11
N ARG A 88 4.94 7.38 -13.05
CA ARG A 88 4.11 8.27 -13.88
C ARG A 88 2.91 7.60 -14.58
N HIS A 89 2.98 6.29 -14.83
CA HIS A 89 1.94 5.53 -15.54
C HIS A 89 1.01 4.75 -14.61
N PHE A 90 1.41 4.54 -13.35
CA PHE A 90 0.76 3.54 -12.49
C PHE A 90 0.38 4.04 -11.10
N VAL A 91 0.88 5.17 -10.65
CA VAL A 91 0.60 5.70 -9.32
C VAL A 91 0.25 7.19 -9.38
N PRO A 92 -0.38 7.76 -8.33
CA PRO A 92 -0.64 9.19 -8.26
C PRO A 92 0.64 10.02 -8.44
N GLU A 93 0.49 11.20 -9.02
CA GLU A 93 1.62 12.10 -9.27
C GLU A 93 2.40 12.39 -7.98
N GLY A 94 3.73 12.34 -8.08
CA GLY A 94 4.64 12.55 -6.94
C GLY A 94 4.72 11.40 -5.94
N ARG A 95 3.98 10.30 -6.12
CA ARG A 95 4.03 9.11 -5.25
C ARG A 95 4.80 7.96 -5.91
N SER A 96 5.23 7.00 -5.11
CA SER A 96 5.79 5.70 -5.57
C SER A 96 4.84 4.53 -5.36
N ILE A 97 3.68 4.77 -4.74
CA ILE A 97 2.67 3.77 -4.42
C ILE A 97 1.26 4.22 -4.78
N HIS A 98 0.44 3.26 -5.16
CA HIS A 98 -1.02 3.39 -5.23
C HIS A 98 -1.62 2.36 -4.27
N ALA A 99 -2.24 2.82 -3.18
CA ALA A 99 -2.59 2.01 -2.03
C ALA A 99 -4.10 2.01 -1.77
N HIS A 100 -4.67 0.83 -1.53
CA HIS A 100 -6.02 0.65 -1.02
C HIS A 100 -5.97 -0.06 0.34
N ALA A 101 -6.90 0.28 1.22
CA ALA A 101 -7.09 -0.40 2.50
C ALA A 101 -8.34 -1.27 2.48
N VAL A 102 -8.28 -2.39 3.19
CA VAL A 102 -9.40 -3.29 3.46
C VAL A 102 -9.53 -3.46 4.97
N PHE A 103 -10.65 -2.98 5.53
CA PHE A 103 -11.01 -3.12 6.94
C PHE A 103 -12.00 -4.27 7.06
N SER A 104 -11.49 -5.49 7.21
CA SER A 104 -12.32 -6.71 7.13
C SER A 104 -13.38 -6.77 8.23
N ALA A 105 -13.07 -6.29 9.44
CA ALA A 105 -14.03 -6.25 10.56
C ALA A 105 -15.21 -5.29 10.29
N LEU A 106 -14.97 -4.25 9.49
CA LEU A 106 -15.97 -3.26 9.12
C LEU A 106 -16.68 -3.58 7.80
N GLY A 107 -16.19 -4.57 7.04
CA GLY A 107 -16.73 -4.93 5.73
C GLY A 107 -16.54 -3.84 4.66
N VAL A 108 -15.55 -2.96 4.81
CA VAL A 108 -15.30 -1.83 3.90
C VAL A 108 -13.88 -1.84 3.33
N ALA A 109 -13.74 -1.25 2.16
CA ALA A 109 -12.46 -1.03 1.49
C ALA A 109 -12.49 0.29 0.72
N GLY A 110 -11.33 0.90 0.50
CA GLY A 110 -11.24 2.12 -0.28
C GLY A 110 -9.82 2.58 -0.57
N HIS A 111 -9.71 3.70 -1.26
CA HIS A 111 -8.44 4.30 -1.66
C HIS A 111 -7.80 5.06 -0.50
N LEU A 112 -6.55 4.75 -0.17
CA LEU A 112 -5.83 5.43 0.92
C LEU A 112 -5.34 6.81 0.48
N LYS A 113 -5.60 7.80 1.33
CA LYS A 113 -5.12 9.19 1.19
C LYS A 113 -4.02 9.50 2.20
N ALA A 114 -4.12 8.94 3.40
CA ALA A 114 -3.11 9.01 4.45
C ALA A 114 -3.14 7.72 5.28
N LEU A 115 -1.99 7.37 5.88
CA LEU A 115 -1.85 6.16 6.66
C LEU A 115 -0.76 6.32 7.73
N GLU A 116 -1.12 5.99 8.96
CA GLU A 116 -0.23 5.70 10.08
C GLU A 116 -0.46 4.24 10.51
N LEU A 117 0.58 3.41 10.47
CA LEU A 117 0.53 2.02 10.95
C LEU A 117 1.20 1.89 12.31
N GLU A 118 0.60 1.05 13.15
CA GLU A 118 1.28 0.58 14.34
C GLU A 118 2.54 -0.24 13.98
N PRO A 119 3.58 -0.23 14.83
CA PRO A 119 4.78 -1.05 14.62
C PRO A 119 4.45 -2.54 14.50
N GLY A 120 5.25 -3.26 13.70
CA GLY A 120 5.11 -4.71 13.56
C GLY A 120 4.16 -5.15 12.44
N ALA A 121 3.63 -4.22 11.64
CA ALA A 121 2.95 -4.54 10.40
C ALA A 121 3.83 -5.40 9.48
N ARG A 122 3.23 -6.33 8.75
CA ARG A 122 3.93 -7.35 7.95
C ARG A 122 3.80 -7.05 6.46
N LEU A 123 4.89 -6.67 5.82
CA LEU A 123 4.97 -6.41 4.38
C LEU A 123 5.33 -7.68 3.61
N GLN A 124 4.63 -7.91 2.51
CA GLN A 124 5.02 -8.83 1.44
C GLN A 124 5.06 -8.07 0.13
N ILE A 125 6.05 -8.37 -0.69
CA ILE A 125 6.13 -7.91 -2.08
C ILE A 125 6.07 -9.11 -3.02
N GLN A 126 5.55 -8.88 -4.22
CA GLN A 126 5.51 -9.88 -5.27
C GLN A 126 6.91 -10.44 -5.57
N ALA A 127 7.02 -11.76 -5.67
CA ALA A 127 8.19 -12.42 -6.21
C ALA A 127 8.22 -12.28 -7.75
N ARG A 128 9.42 -12.14 -8.32
CA ARG A 128 9.62 -12.16 -9.78
C ARG A 128 9.69 -13.60 -10.29
#